data_AF-A0A124IPH9-F1
#
_entry.id   AF-A0A124IPH9-F1
#
_cell.length_a   1.000
_cell.length_b   1.000
_cell.length_c   1.000
_cell.angle_alpha   90.00
_cell.angle_beta   90.00
_cell.angle_gamma   90.00
#
_symmetry.space_group_name_H-M   'P 1'
#
loop_
_entity.id
_entity.type
_entity.pdbx_description
1 polymer ?
#
loop_
_entity_poly.entity_id
_entity_poly.type
_entity_poly.pdbx_seq_one_letter_code
_entity_poly.pdbx_strand_id
1 'polypeptide(L)'
;MHIVNGCITNRHVGGSITNFALELLQKENYSSQEYITNYIGTVKGNEKILRSSTYIIKDDEGEILGLLCVNIDITDLLRIRNNIDNMIMIDELKRNTGNPKSREKFDVSVDDLVEEIINTVIIESGVKSADTSIEQKKELIQKMEAKGVFKFKGTLNTVAKLLNVSAQTIYRYLKEIEKPV
;
A
#
# COMPACT_ATOMS: atom_id res chain seq x y z
N MET A 1 24.90 -27.97 -23.21
CA MET A 1 24.48 -26.59 -22.83
C MET A 1 24.02 -25.87 -24.09
N HIS A 2 22.77 -25.43 -24.13
CA HIS A 2 22.22 -24.66 -25.24
C HIS A 2 22.00 -23.21 -24.80
N ILE A 3 22.32 -22.23 -25.66
CA ILE A 3 22.16 -20.81 -25.37
C ILE A 3 21.56 -20.12 -26.57
N VAL A 4 20.48 -19.37 -26.34
CA VAL A 4 19.85 -18.48 -27.30
C VAL A 4 20.02 -17.05 -26.80
N ASN A 5 20.28 -16.08 -27.70
CA ASN A 5 20.47 -14.67 -27.37
C ASN A 5 21.54 -14.42 -26.27
N GLY A 6 22.69 -15.09 -26.40
CA GLY A 6 23.80 -15.01 -25.46
C GLY A 6 24.30 -13.59 -25.16
N CYS A 7 24.09 -12.64 -26.08
CA CYS A 7 24.39 -11.20 -25.91
C CYS A 7 23.64 -10.52 -24.74
N ILE A 8 22.55 -11.12 -24.23
CA ILE A 8 21.86 -10.61 -23.04
C ILE A 8 22.67 -10.90 -21.77
N THR A 9 23.30 -12.07 -21.70
CA THR A 9 24.01 -12.56 -20.51
C THR A 9 25.53 -12.58 -20.67
N ASN A 10 26.04 -12.22 -21.86
CA ASN A 10 27.41 -12.40 -22.30
C ASN A 10 27.91 -13.85 -22.22
N ARG A 11 27.02 -14.82 -22.44
CA ARG A 11 27.35 -16.25 -22.41
C ARG A 11 27.37 -16.87 -23.80
N HIS A 12 28.20 -17.89 -23.96
CA HIS A 12 28.34 -18.69 -25.17
C HIS A 12 28.37 -20.18 -24.81
N VAL A 13 28.06 -21.04 -25.79
CA VAL A 13 28.12 -22.49 -25.62
C VAL A 13 29.55 -22.89 -25.23
N GLY A 14 29.70 -23.70 -24.18
CA GLY A 14 31.01 -24.06 -23.62
C GLY A 14 31.50 -23.14 -22.49
N GLY A 15 30.76 -22.06 -22.18
CA GLY A 15 31.05 -21.20 -21.03
C GLY A 15 30.81 -21.88 -19.67
N SER A 16 31.33 -21.28 -18.61
CA SER A 16 31.20 -21.81 -17.25
C SER A 16 29.75 -21.80 -16.74
N ILE A 17 29.47 -22.67 -15.76
CA ILE A 17 28.25 -22.62 -14.96
C ILE A 17 28.23 -21.38 -14.07
N THR A 18 27.05 -20.85 -13.76
CA THR A 18 26.87 -19.69 -12.87
C THR A 18 26.95 -20.08 -11.41
N ASN A 19 27.41 -19.17 -10.55
CA ASN A 19 27.42 -19.35 -9.09
C ASN A 19 26.06 -19.81 -8.54
N PHE A 20 24.97 -19.20 -9.00
CA PHE A 20 23.62 -19.61 -8.61
C PHE A 20 23.29 -21.07 -8.97
N ALA A 21 23.67 -21.48 -10.17
CA ALA A 21 23.46 -22.86 -10.62
C ALA A 21 24.37 -23.85 -9.86
N LEU A 22 25.60 -23.45 -9.49
CA LEU A 22 26.47 -24.23 -8.61
C LEU A 22 25.88 -24.38 -7.21
N GLU A 23 25.36 -23.30 -6.62
CA GLU A 23 24.70 -23.34 -5.31
C GLU A 23 23.48 -24.25 -5.31
N LEU A 24 22.71 -24.23 -6.41
CA LEU A 24 21.53 -25.08 -6.57
C LEU A 24 21.92 -26.56 -6.61
N LEU A 25 23.02 -26.91 -7.29
CA LEU A 25 23.54 -28.27 -7.34
C LEU A 25 24.19 -28.74 -6.03
N GLN A 26 24.68 -27.83 -5.18
CA GLN A 26 25.37 -28.18 -3.94
C GLN A 26 24.46 -28.29 -2.71
N LYS A 27 23.29 -27.64 -2.72
CA LYS A 27 22.38 -27.62 -1.56
C LYS A 27 21.28 -28.67 -1.72
N GLU A 28 21.25 -29.66 -0.83
CA GLU A 28 20.17 -30.67 -0.74
C GLU A 28 18.77 -30.06 -0.56
N ASN A 29 18.68 -28.84 -0.02
CA ASN A 29 17.42 -28.11 0.19
C ASN A 29 16.64 -27.79 -1.10
N TYR A 30 17.24 -27.93 -2.29
CA TYR A 30 16.55 -27.72 -3.57
C TYR A 30 15.98 -29.01 -4.18
N SER A 31 16.18 -30.16 -3.52
CA SER A 31 15.63 -31.45 -3.97
C SER A 31 14.10 -31.43 -4.04
N SER A 32 13.41 -30.61 -3.25
CA SER A 32 11.94 -30.45 -3.31
C SER A 32 11.44 -29.30 -4.19
N GLN A 33 12.31 -28.41 -4.67
CA GLN A 33 11.89 -27.28 -5.51
C GLN A 33 11.93 -27.64 -7.01
N GLU A 34 10.91 -27.22 -7.75
CA GLU A 34 10.83 -27.39 -9.21
C GLU A 34 11.35 -26.17 -9.97
N TYR A 35 11.30 -24.99 -9.36
CA TYR A 35 11.73 -23.74 -9.99
C TYR A 35 12.05 -22.65 -8.97
N ILE A 36 12.85 -21.68 -9.40
CA ILE A 36 13.11 -20.41 -8.71
C ILE A 36 12.93 -19.30 -9.74
N THR A 37 11.94 -18.44 -9.54
CA THR A 37 11.52 -17.44 -10.55
C THR A 37 11.62 -16.01 -10.03
N ASN A 38 11.76 -15.06 -10.95
CA ASN A 38 11.71 -13.60 -10.68
C ASN A 38 12.80 -13.08 -9.74
N TYR A 39 13.98 -13.72 -9.70
CA TYR A 39 15.12 -13.21 -8.96
C TYR A 39 15.96 -12.27 -9.83
N ILE A 40 16.78 -11.44 -9.18
CA ILE A 40 17.65 -10.49 -9.86
C ILE A 40 18.94 -11.18 -10.27
N GLY A 41 19.29 -11.06 -11.55
CA GLY A 41 20.60 -11.41 -12.09
C GLY A 41 21.35 -10.17 -12.57
N THR A 42 22.67 -10.20 -12.48
CA THR A 42 23.55 -9.17 -13.05
C THR A 42 24.56 -9.82 -13.99
N VAL A 43 24.96 -9.06 -15.01
CA VAL A 43 26.03 -9.46 -15.95
C VAL A 43 27.35 -8.80 -15.55
N LYS A 44 28.47 -9.39 -15.98
CA LYS A 44 29.80 -8.79 -15.80
C LYS A 44 29.81 -7.35 -16.33
N GLY A 45 30.30 -6.42 -15.52
CA GLY A 45 30.27 -4.98 -15.82
C GLY A 45 29.04 -4.25 -15.28
N ASN A 46 28.06 -4.98 -14.70
CA ASN A 46 26.82 -4.42 -14.13
C ASN A 46 26.00 -3.56 -15.11
N GLU A 47 26.18 -3.77 -16.41
CA GLU A 47 25.52 -2.97 -17.46
C GLU A 47 24.04 -3.31 -17.64
N LYS A 48 23.65 -4.54 -17.27
CA LYS A 48 22.29 -5.05 -17.40
C LYS A 48 21.79 -5.65 -16.10
N ILE A 49 20.54 -5.34 -15.78
CA ILE A 49 19.78 -5.96 -14.70
C ILE A 49 18.80 -6.94 -15.34
N LEU A 50 18.89 -8.20 -14.94
CA LEU A 50 18.06 -9.26 -15.48
C LEU A 50 17.00 -9.68 -14.47
N ARG A 51 15.78 -9.89 -14.94
CA ARG A 51 14.81 -10.73 -14.24
C ARG A 51 15.03 -12.17 -14.71
N SER A 52 15.48 -12.99 -13.78
CA SER A 52 15.90 -14.36 -14.05
C SER A 52 14.95 -15.37 -13.42
N SER A 53 14.82 -16.50 -14.10
CA SER A 53 14.09 -17.67 -13.63
C SER A 53 14.86 -18.92 -14.02
N THR A 54 14.92 -19.89 -13.11
CA THR A 54 15.55 -21.20 -13.32
C THR A 54 14.54 -22.28 -12.99
N TYR A 55 14.24 -23.12 -13.97
CA TYR A 55 13.44 -24.33 -13.81
C TYR A 55 14.37 -25.52 -13.74
N ILE A 56 14.10 -26.41 -12.79
CA ILE A 56 14.93 -27.56 -12.48
C ILE A 56 14.30 -28.77 -13.19
N ILE A 57 15.07 -29.41 -14.05
CA ILE A 57 14.66 -30.60 -14.79
C ILE A 57 15.18 -31.80 -14.03
N LYS A 58 14.28 -32.67 -13.60
CA LYS A 58 14.57 -33.87 -12.82
C LYS A 58 14.14 -35.13 -13.57
N ASP A 59 14.72 -36.26 -13.22
CA ASP A 59 14.23 -37.57 -13.63
C ASP A 59 13.12 -38.10 -12.70
N ASP A 60 12.66 -39.31 -12.96
CA ASP A 60 11.61 -39.99 -12.19
C ASP A 60 12.04 -40.36 -10.76
N GLU A 61 13.35 -40.38 -10.48
CA GLU A 61 13.92 -40.64 -9.15
C GLU A 61 14.14 -39.35 -8.34
N GLY A 62 13.96 -38.17 -8.97
CA GLY A 62 14.08 -36.86 -8.36
C GLY A 62 15.46 -36.21 -8.51
N GLU A 63 16.38 -36.84 -9.26
CA GLU A 63 17.74 -36.35 -9.48
C GLU A 63 17.78 -35.27 -10.56
N ILE A 64 18.64 -34.26 -10.38
CA ILE A 64 18.71 -33.09 -11.28
C ILE A 64 19.44 -33.46 -12.58
N LEU A 65 18.70 -33.53 -13.68
CA LEU A 65 19.24 -33.74 -15.04
C LEU A 65 19.73 -32.45 -15.69
N GLY A 66 19.16 -31.30 -15.31
CA GLY A 66 19.52 -30.03 -15.92
C GLY A 66 18.72 -28.83 -15.42
N LEU A 67 19.05 -27.67 -15.98
CA LEU A 67 18.42 -26.41 -15.64
C LEU A 67 17.98 -25.69 -16.92
N LEU A 68 16.76 -25.18 -16.92
CA LEU A 68 16.26 -24.25 -17.93
C LEU A 68 16.25 -22.84 -17.33
N CYS A 69 17.13 -21.98 -17.83
CA CYS A 69 17.22 -20.59 -17.38
C CYS A 69 16.57 -19.63 -18.38
N VAL A 70 15.64 -18.81 -17.92
CA VAL A 70 15.04 -17.70 -18.67
C VAL A 70 15.51 -16.40 -18.05
N ASN A 71 16.11 -15.54 -18.87
CA ASN A 71 16.68 -14.26 -18.41
C ASN A 71 16.19 -13.14 -19.31
N ILE A 72 15.59 -12.12 -18.70
CA ILE A 72 15.00 -10.99 -19.41
C ILE A 72 15.72 -9.73 -18.95
N ASP A 73 16.28 -8.96 -19.87
CA ASP A 73 16.82 -7.63 -19.57
C ASP A 73 15.67 -6.68 -19.22
N ILE A 74 15.68 -6.20 -17.97
CA ILE A 74 14.67 -5.27 -17.45
C ILE A 74 15.25 -3.88 -17.18
N THR A 75 16.47 -3.60 -17.63
CA THR A 75 17.21 -2.37 -17.32
C THR A 75 16.41 -1.13 -17.70
N ASP A 76 15.88 -1.08 -18.94
CA ASP A 76 15.10 0.07 -19.40
C ASP A 76 13.72 0.14 -18.75
N LEU A 77 13.12 -1.00 -18.39
CA LEU A 77 11.86 -1.01 -17.64
C LEU A 77 12.05 -0.39 -16.25
N LEU A 78 13.17 -0.68 -15.58
CA LEU A 78 13.52 -0.05 -14.31
C LEU A 78 13.78 1.45 -14.47
N ARG A 79 14.41 1.89 -15.55
CA ARG A 79 14.59 3.32 -15.87
C ARG A 79 13.25 4.01 -16.08
N ILE A 80 12.34 3.41 -16.84
CA ILE A 80 10.99 3.94 -17.07
C ILE A 80 10.24 4.05 -15.75
N ARG A 81 10.27 3.00 -14.91
CA ARG A 81 9.65 3.04 -13.58
C ARG A 81 10.17 4.22 -12.76
N ASN A 82 11.50 4.35 -12.65
CA ASN A 82 12.09 5.46 -11.90
C ASN A 82 11.73 6.83 -12.47
N ASN A 83 11.63 6.96 -13.80
CA ASN A 83 11.21 8.20 -14.44
C ASN A 83 9.74 8.52 -14.13
N ILE A 84 8.85 7.53 -14.18
CA ILE A 84 7.44 7.69 -13.78
C ILE A 84 7.38 8.11 -12.31
N ASP A 85 8.09 7.42 -11.43
CA ASP A 85 8.14 7.73 -9.99
C ASP A 85 8.60 9.18 -9.74
N ASN A 86 9.62 9.64 -10.48
CA ASN A 86 10.09 11.02 -10.43
C ASN A 86 9.08 12.02 -10.99
N MET A 87 8.35 11.68 -12.06
CA MET A 87 7.34 12.54 -12.65
C MET A 87 6.11 12.71 -11.77
N ILE A 88 5.65 11.63 -11.12
CA ILE A 88 4.49 11.70 -10.22
C ILE A 88 4.85 12.41 -8.91
N MET A 89 6.13 12.48 -8.54
CA MET A 89 6.63 13.11 -7.31
C MET A 89 5.96 12.58 -6.03
N ILE A 90 5.42 11.36 -6.09
CA ILE A 90 4.81 10.66 -4.97
C ILE A 90 5.86 9.69 -4.43
N ASP A 91 6.54 10.12 -3.37
CA ASP A 91 7.52 9.28 -2.69
C ASP A 91 6.84 8.50 -1.56
N GLU A 92 6.29 7.32 -1.89
CA GLU A 92 5.65 6.46 -0.90
C GLU A 92 6.63 5.90 0.14
N LEU A 93 7.92 5.79 -0.19
CA LEU A 93 8.94 5.35 0.75
C LEU A 93 9.24 6.43 1.81
N LYS A 94 9.15 7.72 1.46
CA LYS A 94 9.15 8.84 2.41
C LYS A 94 7.81 9.06 3.12
N ARG A 95 6.71 8.42 2.72
CA ARG A 95 5.45 8.48 3.47
C ARG A 95 5.50 7.70 4.78
N ASN A 96 6.43 6.74 4.91
CA ASN A 96 6.61 5.93 6.13
C ASN A 96 7.36 6.67 7.25
N THR A 97 7.87 7.89 7.04
CA THR A 97 8.45 8.71 8.10
C THR A 97 7.37 9.52 8.83
N GLY A 98 6.60 8.80 9.65
CA GLY A 98 6.17 9.27 10.97
C GLY A 98 5.08 10.34 11.09
N ASN A 99 4.58 10.93 10.01
CA ASN A 99 3.41 11.81 10.09
C ASN A 99 2.31 11.35 9.13
N PRO A 100 1.09 11.03 9.62
CA PRO A 100 -0.06 10.90 8.76
C PRO A 100 -0.33 12.29 8.18
N LYS A 101 0.27 12.60 7.02
CA LYS A 101 -0.12 13.77 6.25
C LYS A 101 -1.57 13.54 5.86
N SER A 102 -2.45 14.40 6.37
CA SER A 102 -3.86 14.46 6.01
C SER A 102 -3.97 14.31 4.49
N ARG A 103 -4.65 13.26 4.03
CA ARG A 103 -4.98 13.11 2.62
C ARG A 103 -5.92 14.26 2.29
N GLU A 104 -5.44 15.18 1.45
CA GLU A 104 -6.30 16.22 0.91
C GLU A 104 -7.40 15.56 0.09
N LYS A 105 -8.64 15.83 0.48
CA LYS A 105 -9.84 15.43 -0.25
C LYS A 105 -10.47 16.70 -0.80
N PHE A 106 -10.71 16.72 -2.10
CA PHE A 106 -11.40 17.82 -2.76
C PHE A 106 -12.89 17.46 -2.82
N ASP A 107 -13.61 17.83 -1.77
CA ASP A 107 -15.07 17.68 -1.74
C ASP A 107 -15.71 18.74 -2.67
N VAL A 108 -16.80 18.35 -3.35
CA VAL A 108 -17.45 19.17 -4.38
C VAL A 108 -18.15 20.39 -3.78
N SER A 109 -18.55 20.29 -2.50
CA SER A 109 -19.15 21.39 -1.74
C SER A 109 -18.77 21.34 -0.25
N VAL A 110 -18.97 22.47 0.43
CA VAL A 110 -18.82 22.58 1.89
C VAL A 110 -19.80 21.66 2.63
N ASP A 111 -20.99 21.44 2.06
CA ASP A 111 -22.00 20.56 2.64
C ASP A 111 -21.55 19.09 2.59
N ASP A 112 -20.92 18.67 1.49
CA ASP A 112 -20.36 17.31 1.34
C ASP A 112 -19.24 17.05 2.36
N LEU A 113 -18.34 18.03 2.55
CA LEU A 113 -17.27 17.95 3.55
C LEU A 113 -17.84 17.79 4.97
N VAL A 114 -18.87 18.58 5.31
CA VAL A 114 -19.53 18.51 6.61
C VAL A 114 -20.19 17.15 6.80
N GLU A 115 -20.91 16.65 5.80
CA GLU A 115 -21.57 15.36 5.84
C GLU A 115 -20.55 14.22 6.02
N GLU A 116 -19.40 14.29 5.34
CA GLU A 116 -18.31 13.32 5.52
C GLU A 116 -17.75 13.36 6.95
N ILE A 117 -17.47 14.54 7.49
CA ILE A 117 -16.95 14.68 8.86
C ILE A 117 -17.95 14.07 9.86
N ILE A 118 -19.24 14.36 9.68
CA ILE A 118 -20.32 13.81 10.52
C ILE A 118 -20.34 12.27 10.43
N ASN A 119 -20.33 11.72 9.22
CA ASN A 119 -20.33 10.28 8.98
C ASN A 119 -19.08 9.60 9.57
N THR A 120 -17.92 10.22 9.42
CA THR A 120 -16.65 9.73 9.97
C THR A 120 -16.72 9.64 11.50
N VAL A 121 -17.21 10.69 12.17
CA VAL A 121 -17.36 10.71 13.64
C VAL A 121 -18.33 9.63 14.11
N ILE A 122 -19.41 9.36 13.37
CA ILE A 122 -20.37 8.28 13.69
C ILE A 122 -19.70 6.90 13.59
N ILE A 123 -19.04 6.63 12.45
CA ILE A 123 -18.36 5.36 12.19
C ILE A 123 -17.29 5.10 13.26
N GLU A 124 -16.43 6.09 13.53
CA GLU A 124 -15.37 6.00 14.54
C GLU A 124 -15.90 5.79 15.96
N SER A 125 -17.11 6.28 16.25
CA SER A 125 -17.71 6.13 17.58
C SER A 125 -18.49 4.82 17.74
N GLY A 126 -18.71 4.05 16.66
CA GLY A 126 -19.43 2.77 16.72
C GLY A 126 -20.91 2.89 17.12
N VAL A 127 -21.47 4.09 17.06
CA VAL A 127 -22.82 4.39 17.54
C VAL A 127 -23.84 4.19 16.41
N LYS A 128 -24.90 3.40 16.65
CA LYS A 128 -26.09 3.39 15.80
C LYS A 128 -26.96 4.59 16.18
N SER A 129 -27.24 5.46 15.21
CA SER A 129 -27.83 6.81 15.37
C SER A 129 -29.19 6.88 16.09
N ALA A 130 -29.89 5.76 16.30
CA ALA A 130 -31.24 5.76 16.88
C ALA A 130 -31.28 5.56 18.41
N ASP A 131 -30.33 4.82 19.00
CA ASP A 131 -30.38 4.39 20.41
C ASP A 131 -29.19 4.92 21.23
N THR A 132 -28.85 6.19 20.99
CA THR A 132 -27.68 6.83 21.59
C THR A 132 -28.01 7.43 22.96
N SER A 133 -27.26 7.06 24.01
CA SER A 133 -27.41 7.64 25.35
C SER A 133 -27.10 9.15 25.35
N ILE A 134 -27.50 9.86 26.41
CA ILE A 134 -27.20 11.30 26.55
C ILE A 134 -25.68 11.55 26.52
N GLU A 135 -24.92 10.67 27.15
CA GLU A 135 -23.45 10.72 27.23
C GLU A 135 -22.84 10.50 25.85
N GLN A 136 -23.32 9.51 25.10
CA GLN A 136 -22.84 9.24 23.74
C GLN A 136 -23.18 10.39 22.77
N LYS A 137 -24.36 11.04 22.92
CA LYS A 137 -24.70 12.22 22.11
C LYS A 137 -23.77 13.40 22.41
N LYS A 138 -23.41 13.61 23.68
CA LYS A 138 -22.43 14.63 24.08
C LYS A 138 -21.04 14.34 23.49
N GLU A 139 -20.59 13.09 23.55
CA GLU A 139 -19.31 12.67 22.98
C GLU A 139 -19.25 12.90 21.46
N LEU A 140 -20.31 12.56 20.73
CA LEU A 140 -20.41 12.82 19.29
C LEU A 140 -20.34 14.31 18.98
N ILE A 141 -21.09 15.14 19.72
CA ILE A 141 -21.07 16.61 19.55
C ILE A 141 -19.68 17.16 19.85
N GLN A 142 -18.99 16.67 20.88
CA GLN A 142 -17.63 17.07 21.20
C GLN A 142 -16.64 16.73 20.09
N LYS A 143 -16.72 15.51 19.53
CA LYS A 143 -15.88 15.10 18.38
C LYS A 143 -16.18 15.94 17.13
N MET A 144 -17.46 16.25 16.87
CA MET A 144 -17.86 17.11 15.75
C MET A 144 -17.37 18.56 15.92
N GLU A 145 -17.42 19.10 17.14
CA GLU A 145 -16.87 20.43 17.46
C GLU A 145 -15.35 20.46 17.29
N ALA A 146 -14.64 19.44 17.78
CA ALA A 146 -13.19 19.32 17.60
C ALA A 146 -12.78 19.25 16.12
N LYS A 147 -13.61 18.67 15.26
CA LYS A 147 -13.43 18.65 13.79
C LYS A 147 -13.99 19.90 13.09
N GLY A 148 -14.54 20.88 13.82
CA GLY A 148 -14.97 22.17 13.29
C GLY A 148 -16.32 22.19 12.57
N VAL A 149 -17.16 21.16 12.73
CA VAL A 149 -18.47 21.02 12.04
C VAL A 149 -19.38 22.23 12.25
N PHE A 150 -19.41 22.78 13.47
CA PHE A 150 -20.32 23.87 13.84
C PHE A 150 -19.82 25.27 13.42
N LYS A 151 -18.63 25.37 12.80
CA LYS A 151 -18.14 26.62 12.19
C LYS A 151 -18.83 26.94 10.86
N PHE A 152 -19.42 25.93 10.24
CA PHE A 152 -20.13 26.07 8.97
C PHE A 152 -21.62 26.40 9.22
N LYS A 153 -22.16 27.33 8.44
CA LYS A 153 -23.57 27.73 8.57
C LYS A 153 -24.48 26.60 8.10
N GLY A 154 -25.57 26.34 8.82
CA GLY A 154 -26.58 25.34 8.45
C GLY A 154 -26.35 23.93 9.01
N THR A 155 -25.12 23.60 9.45
CA THR A 155 -24.75 22.27 9.94
C THR A 155 -25.42 21.89 11.26
N LEU A 156 -25.73 22.89 12.08
CA LEU A 156 -26.40 22.71 13.36
C LEU A 156 -27.76 22.03 13.21
N ASN A 157 -28.52 22.36 12.16
CA ASN A 157 -29.81 21.72 11.88
C ASN A 157 -29.64 20.27 11.40
N THR A 158 -28.59 20.00 10.63
CA THR A 158 -28.25 18.65 10.15
C THR A 158 -27.89 17.73 11.32
N VAL A 159 -27.02 18.19 12.22
CA VAL A 159 -26.63 17.43 13.42
C VAL A 159 -27.82 17.25 14.38
N ALA A 160 -28.68 18.26 14.53
CA ALA A 160 -29.88 18.19 15.37
C ALA A 160 -30.84 17.08 14.90
N LYS A 161 -31.11 17.03 13.59
CA LYS A 161 -31.92 15.97 12.98
C LYS A 161 -31.28 14.61 13.16
N LEU A 162 -29.97 14.50 12.92
CA LEU A 162 -29.23 13.25 13.01
C LEU A 162 -29.23 12.64 14.41
N LEU A 163 -29.04 13.45 15.44
CA LEU A 163 -29.00 13.01 16.83
C LEU A 163 -30.39 12.98 17.49
N ASN A 164 -31.44 13.32 16.74
CA ASN A 164 -32.83 13.45 17.21
C ASN A 164 -32.93 14.34 18.47
N VAL A 165 -32.37 15.55 18.38
CA VAL A 165 -32.39 16.57 19.45
C VAL A 165 -32.72 17.94 18.87
N SER A 166 -33.06 18.90 19.73
CA SER A 166 -33.26 20.28 19.29
C SER A 166 -31.94 21.02 19.08
N ALA A 167 -31.95 22.04 18.23
CA ALA A 167 -30.84 23.00 18.09
C ALA A 167 -30.40 23.58 19.46
N GLN A 168 -31.36 23.88 20.33
CA GLN A 168 -31.11 24.40 21.68
C GLN A 168 -30.36 23.39 22.56
N THR A 169 -30.66 22.09 22.41
CA THR A 169 -29.98 21.01 23.11
C THR A 169 -28.50 20.91 22.69
N ILE A 170 -28.20 21.08 21.40
CA ILE A 170 -26.82 21.12 20.91
C ILE A 170 -26.06 22.30 21.51
N TYR A 171 -26.63 23.52 21.46
CA TYR A 171 -26.02 24.70 22.08
C TYR A 171 -25.74 24.50 23.57
N ARG A 172 -26.68 23.89 24.30
CA ARG A 172 -26.49 23.55 25.72
C ARG A 172 -25.29 22.62 25.91
N TYR A 173 -25.18 21.56 25.12
CA TYR A 173 -24.07 20.62 25.22
C TYR A 173 -22.73 21.26 24.84
N LEU A 174 -22.67 22.07 23.78
CA LEU A 174 -21.46 22.83 23.44
C LEU A 174 -21.00 23.74 24.58
N LYS A 175 -21.94 24.45 25.22
CA LYS A 175 -21.65 25.32 26.37
C LYS A 175 -21.23 24.56 27.63
N GLU A 176 -21.75 23.35 27.83
CA GLU A 176 -21.30 22.45 28.90
C GLU A 176 -19.88 21.93 28.64
N ILE A 177 -19.49 21.75 27.38
CA ILE A 177 -18.15 21.32 26.95
C ILE A 177 -17.12 22.47 27.04
N GLU A 178 -17.51 23.71 26.74
CA GLU A 178 -16.64 24.90 26.81
C GLU A 178 -16.24 25.32 28.23
N LYS A 179 -16.89 24.80 29.28
CA LYS A 179 -16.47 25.04 30.66
C LYS A 179 -15.47 23.94 31.06
N PRO A 180 -14.16 24.24 31.14
CA PRO A 180 -13.26 23.33 31.84
C PRO A 180 -13.63 23.35 33.32
N VAL A 181 -13.65 22.17 33.94
CA VAL A 181 -13.53 22.02 35.40
C VAL A 181 -12.15 22.50 35.83
#